data_AF-A0A7V2F5B8-F1
#
_entry.id   AF-A0A7V2F5B8-F1
#
_cell.length_a   1.000
_cell.length_b   1.000
_cell.length_c   1.000
_cell.angle_alpha   90.00
_cell.angle_beta   90.00
_cell.angle_gamma   90.00
#
_symmetry.space_group_name_H-M   'P 1'
#
loop_
_entity.id
_entity.type
_entity.pdbx_description
1 polymer ?
#
loop_
_entity_poly.entity_id
_entity_poly.type
_entity_poly.pdbx_seq_one_letter_code
_entity_poly.pdbx_strand_id
1 'polypeptide(L)'
;MTILEYTPNDDEILPFIHDSFRQLQEAGYEPRYILVGQAAYRRLCKAIGRQFQRGAGQFETYLHVPIVVDPFRQEAVCVVPAAAICAAEASGYRIPSASK
;
A
#
# COMPACT_ATOMS: atom_id res chain seq x y z
N MET A 1 -1.19 -7.49 -14.22
CA MET A 1 -0.46 -7.46 -12.94
C MET A 1 -1.50 -7.44 -11.83
N THR A 2 -1.39 -8.33 -10.85
CA THR A 2 -2.36 -8.40 -9.75
C THR A 2 -1.82 -7.63 -8.54
N ILE A 3 -2.50 -6.56 -8.14
CA ILE A 3 -2.25 -5.89 -6.86
C ILE A 3 -3.05 -6.63 -5.80
N LEU A 4 -2.36 -7.17 -4.79
CA LEU A 4 -3.01 -7.83 -3.67
C LEU A 4 -3.48 -6.79 -2.66
N GLU A 5 -4.75 -6.87 -2.27
CA GLU A 5 -5.33 -6.11 -1.17
C GLU A 5 -5.72 -7.07 -0.05
N TYR A 6 -5.38 -6.70 1.18
CA TYR A 6 -5.57 -7.58 2.33
C TYR A 6 -5.93 -6.78 3.59
N THR A 7 -6.67 -7.41 4.50
CA THR A 7 -7.02 -6.86 5.82
C THR A 7 -6.24 -7.61 6.90
N PRO A 8 -4.98 -7.23 7.18
CA PRO A 8 -4.13 -7.94 8.13
C PRO A 8 -4.46 -7.59 9.58
N ASN A 9 -4.22 -8.56 10.45
CA ASN A 9 -4.08 -8.32 11.88
C ASN A 9 -2.69 -7.70 12.23
N ASP A 10 -2.45 -7.46 13.52
CA ASP A 10 -1.24 -6.77 13.99
C ASP A 10 0.08 -7.50 13.64
N ASP A 11 0.05 -8.83 13.57
CA ASP A 11 1.24 -9.66 13.33
C ASP A 11 1.44 -9.99 11.84
N GLU A 12 0.39 -9.83 11.03
CA GLU A 12 0.38 -10.14 9.59
C GLU A 12 0.82 -8.97 8.70
N ILE A 13 0.70 -7.72 9.17
CA ILE A 13 0.83 -6.54 8.30
C ILE A 13 2.24 -6.36 7.71
N LEU A 14 3.29 -6.60 8.50
CA LEU A 14 4.67 -6.53 8.01
C LEU A 14 5.02 -7.71 7.10
N PRO A 15 4.73 -8.98 7.46
CA PRO A 15 4.87 -10.10 6.54
C PRO A 15 4.18 -9.86 5.19
N PHE A 16 2.93 -9.37 5.21
CA PHE A 16 2.19 -9.06 3.98
C PHE A 16 2.88 -8.01 3.11
N ILE A 17 3.40 -6.93 3.71
CA ILE A 17 4.13 -5.88 2.97
C ILE A 17 5.43 -6.44 2.39
N HIS A 18 6.19 -7.25 3.15
CA HIS A 18 7.42 -7.88 2.65
C HIS A 18 7.15 -8.86 1.51
N ASP A 19 6.11 -9.68 1.62
CA ASP A 19 5.71 -10.58 0.54
C ASP A 19 5.25 -9.80 -0.69
N SER A 20 4.52 -8.70 -0.51
CA SER A 20 4.12 -7.84 -1.62
C SER A 20 5.31 -7.18 -2.32
N PHE A 21 6.33 -6.76 -1.57
CA PHE A 21 7.59 -6.25 -2.12
C PHE A 21 8.30 -7.31 -2.94
N ARG A 22 8.45 -8.52 -2.38
CA ARG A 22 9.09 -9.65 -3.05
C ARG A 22 8.36 -10.01 -4.35
N GLN A 23 7.03 -10.12 -4.33
CA GLN A 23 6.24 -10.46 -5.51
C GLN A 23 6.36 -9.41 -6.62
N LEU A 24 6.35 -8.12 -6.27
CA LEU A 24 6.57 -7.05 -7.26
C LEU A 24 7.96 -7.14 -7.89
N GLN A 25 8.99 -7.35 -7.08
CA GLN A 25 10.37 -7.49 -7.57
C GLN A 25 10.54 -8.73 -8.45
N GLU A 26 9.98 -9.87 -8.08
CA GLU A 26 9.97 -11.10 -8.88
C GLU A 26 9.26 -10.92 -10.23
N ALA A 27 8.24 -10.05 -10.27
CA ALA A 27 7.54 -9.66 -11.49
C ALA A 27 8.25 -8.55 -12.30
N GLY A 28 9.44 -8.10 -11.87
CA GLY A 28 10.23 -7.07 -12.56
C GLY A 28 9.78 -5.63 -12.25
N TYR A 29 9.06 -5.42 -11.16
CA TYR A 29 8.52 -4.11 -10.77
C TYR A 29 9.11 -3.60 -9.45
N GLU A 30 9.24 -2.28 -9.34
CA GLU A 30 9.62 -1.63 -8.09
C GLU A 30 8.38 -1.25 -7.26
N PRO A 31 8.32 -1.58 -5.96
CA PRO A 31 7.27 -1.09 -5.07
C PRO A 31 7.41 0.43 -4.90
N ARG A 32 6.32 1.17 -5.14
CA ARG A 32 6.34 2.63 -5.13
C ARG A 32 5.55 3.26 -4.01
N TYR A 33 4.42 2.66 -3.62
CA TYR A 33 3.61 3.14 -2.51
C TYR A 33 3.04 1.97 -1.71
N ILE A 34 2.95 2.15 -0.40
CA ILE A 34 2.13 1.31 0.48
C ILE A 34 0.84 2.09 0.74
N LEU A 35 -0.27 1.64 0.17
CA LEU A 35 -1.58 2.24 0.43
C LEU A 35 -2.20 1.54 1.64
N VAL A 36 -2.62 2.30 2.64
CA VAL A 36 -3.17 1.76 3.89
C VAL A 36 -4.44 2.49 4.28
N GLY A 37 -5.44 1.74 4.74
CA GLY A 37 -6.59 2.31 5.42
C GLY A 37 -6.21 2.88 6.80
N GLN A 38 -7.06 3.75 7.35
CA GLN A 38 -6.78 4.44 8.62
C GLN A 38 -6.56 3.49 9.81
N ALA A 39 -7.28 2.37 9.87
CA ALA A 39 -7.09 1.38 10.93
C ALA A 39 -5.80 0.57 10.70
N ALA A 40 -5.55 0.14 9.45
CA ALA A 40 -4.33 -0.55 9.05
C ALA A 40 -3.08 0.29 9.32
N TYR A 41 -3.12 1.60 9.08
CA TYR A 41 -2.00 2.50 9.36
C TYR A 41 -1.59 2.48 10.83
N ARG A 42 -2.56 2.45 11.75
CA ARG A 42 -2.28 2.35 13.19
C ARG A 42 -1.63 1.02 13.55
N ARG A 43 -2.07 -0.08 12.92
CA ARG A 43 -1.45 -1.41 13.08
C ARG A 43 -0.02 -1.40 12.55
N LEU A 44 0.19 -0.84 11.36
CA LEU A 44 1.50 -0.69 10.73
C LEU A 44 2.46 0.10 11.62
N CYS A 45 2.02 1.23 12.18
CA CYS A 45 2.86 2.04 13.07
C CYS A 45 3.28 1.27 14.33
N LYS A 46 2.37 0.49 14.93
CA LYS A 46 2.71 -0.39 16.06
C LYS A 46 3.71 -1.46 15.65
N ALA A 47 3.49 -2.12 14.50
CA ALA A 47 4.35 -3.18 14.01
C ALA A 47 5.77 -2.67 13.70
N ILE A 48 5.89 -1.51 13.03
CA ILE A 48 7.17 -0.83 12.78
C ILE A 48 7.85 -0.46 14.11
N GLY A 49 7.10 0.09 15.07
CA GLY A 49 7.62 0.41 16.41
C GLY A 49 8.23 -0.83 17.07
N ARG A 50 7.49 -1.94 17.10
CA ARG A 50 7.96 -3.23 17.63
C ARG A 50 9.22 -3.73 16.91
N GLN A 51 9.23 -3.72 15.57
CA GLN A 51 10.36 -4.20 14.76
C GLN A 51 11.66 -3.45 15.08
N PHE A 52 11.59 -2.13 15.28
CA PHE A 52 12.75 -1.29 15.57
C PHE A 52 12.97 -1.02 17.06
N GLN A 53 12.29 -1.77 17.95
CA GLN A 53 12.38 -1.64 19.41
C GLN A 53 12.18 -0.19 19.90
N ARG A 54 11.23 0.53 19.29
CA ARG A 54 10.88 1.91 19.63
C ARG A 54 9.38 2.10 19.80
N GLY A 55 8.98 3.22 20.39
CA GLY A 55 7.57 3.59 20.49
C GLY A 55 6.88 3.67 19.13
N ALA A 56 5.56 3.47 19.10
CA ALA A 56 4.76 3.68 17.89
C ALA A 56 4.82 5.18 17.52
N GLY A 57 5.49 5.49 16.42
CA GLY A 57 5.56 6.84 15.84
C GLY A 57 4.60 7.00 14.67
N GLN A 58 4.50 8.23 14.16
CA GLN A 58 3.90 8.48 12.85
C GLN A 58 4.99 8.24 11.80
N PHE A 59 4.79 7.23 10.96
CA PHE A 59 5.73 6.89 9.88
C PHE A 59 5.14 7.33 8.55
N GLU A 60 5.93 8.09 7.79
CA GLU A 60 5.59 8.48 6.41
C GLU A 60 6.20 7.53 5.38
N THR A 61 7.18 6.73 5.79
CA THR A 61 7.86 5.75 4.94
C THR A 61 8.16 4.45 5.69
N TYR A 62 8.22 3.35 4.95
CA TYR A 62 8.78 2.08 5.43
C TYR A 62 9.72 1.52 4.36
N LEU A 63 10.97 1.23 4.74
CA LEU A 63 12.03 0.78 3.81
C LEU A 63 12.16 1.66 2.57
N HIS A 64 12.13 2.99 2.77
CA HIS A 64 12.17 4.02 1.72
C HIS A 64 10.94 4.08 0.79
N VAL A 65 9.94 3.21 0.98
CA VAL A 65 8.67 3.28 0.25
C VAL A 65 7.68 4.17 1.02
N PRO A 66 7.12 5.21 0.40
CA PRO A 66 6.11 6.06 1.02
C PRO A 66 4.85 5.30 1.45
N ILE A 67 4.34 5.64 2.62
CA ILE A 67 3.07 5.17 3.17
C ILE A 67 2.01 6.24 2.88
N VAL A 68 0.93 5.84 2.20
CA VAL A 68 -0.19 6.73 1.87
C VAL A 68 -1.43 6.23 2.58
N VAL A 69 -2.03 7.07 3.41
CA VAL A 69 -3.28 6.75 4.09
C VAL A 69 -4.45 7.05 3.16
N ASP A 70 -5.16 6.00 2.76
CA ASP A 70 -6.38 6.06 1.95
C ASP A 70 -7.61 5.98 2.86
N PRO A 71 -8.42 7.05 2.98
CA PRO A 71 -9.57 7.07 3.88
C PRO A 71 -10.69 6.09 3.47
N PHE A 72 -10.71 5.62 2.22
CA PHE A 72 -11.76 4.75 1.71
C PHE A 72 -11.47 3.25 1.92
N ARG A 73 -10.23 2.89 2.28
CA ARG A 73 -9.78 1.48 2.43
C ARG A 73 -9.97 0.90 3.84
N GLN A 74 -10.35 1.70 4.83
CA GLN A 74 -10.59 1.30 6.23
C GLN A 74 -9.46 0.47 6.88
N GLU A 75 -9.55 -0.85 6.80
CA GLU A 75 -8.62 -1.81 7.41
C GLU A 75 -7.68 -2.48 6.40
N ALA A 76 -7.83 -2.19 5.12
CA ALA A 76 -7.06 -2.82 4.07
C ALA A 76 -5.69 -2.18 3.86
N VAL A 77 -4.76 -2.95 3.33
CA VAL A 77 -3.43 -2.53 2.86
C VAL A 77 -3.13 -3.17 1.52
N CYS A 78 -2.41 -2.45 0.67
CA CYS A 78 -1.80 -2.99 -0.54
C CYS A 78 -0.48 -2.28 -0.84
N VAL A 79 0.38 -2.93 -1.62
CA VAL A 79 1.58 -2.31 -2.19
C VAL A 79 1.39 -2.19 -3.69
N VAL A 80 1.66 -1.00 -4.22
CA VAL A 80 1.51 -0.70 -5.65
C VAL A 80 2.84 -0.28 -6.27
N PRO A 81 3.12 -0.66 -7.52
CA PRO A 81 4.27 -0.17 -8.25
C PRO A 81 4.00 1.22 -8.84
N ALA A 82 4.89 1.68 -9.73
CA ALA A 82 4.76 2.98 -10.39
C ALA A 82 3.41 3.14 -11.12
N ALA A 83 2.83 4.35 -11.06
CA ALA A 83 1.51 4.65 -11.60
C ALA A 83 1.35 4.33 -13.10
N ALA A 84 2.41 4.48 -13.90
CA ALA A 84 2.40 4.14 -15.33
C ALA A 84 2.15 2.63 -15.56
N ILE A 85 2.63 1.78 -14.65
CA ILE A 85 2.48 0.33 -14.70
C ILE A 85 1.07 -0.06 -14.27
N CYS A 86 0.54 0.59 -13.22
CA CYS A 86 -0.86 0.41 -12.82
C CYS A 86 -1.84 0.89 -13.90
N ALA A 87 -1.51 1.97 -14.61
CA ALA A 87 -2.36 2.56 -15.65
C ALA A 87 -2.34 1.79 -16.97
N ALA A 88 -1.27 1.06 -17.28
CA ALA A 88 -1.16 0.26 -18.51
C ALA A 88 -2.26 -0.82 -18.64
N GLU A 89 -2.92 -1.18 -17.54
CA GLU A 89 -4.03 -2.15 -17.51
C GLU A 89 -5.39 -1.50 -17.20
N ALA A 90 -5.45 -0.17 -17.01
CA ALA A 90 -6.67 0.56 -16.70
C ALA A 90 -7.30 1.17 -17.96
N SER A 91 -8.43 0.63 -18.41
CA SER A 91 -9.25 1.28 -19.45
C SER A 91 -10.07 2.41 -18.82
N GLY A 92 -9.72 3.66 -19.10
CA GLY A 92 -10.47 4.82 -18.62
C GLY A 92 -11.73 5.08 -19.46
N TYR A 93 -12.90 5.11 -18.82
CA TYR A 93 -14.13 5.63 -19.42
C TYR A 93 -14.27 7.12 -19.07
N ARG A 94 -14.21 8.01 -20.07
CA ARG A 94 -14.52 9.44 -19.87
C ARG A 94 -16.02 9.65 -20.02
N ILE A 95 -16.66 10.14 -18.97
CA ILE A 95 -18.02 10.67 -19.08
C ILE A 95 -17.95 11.90 -19.99
N PRO A 96 -18.71 11.95 -21.10
CA PRO A 96 -18.76 13.14 -21.93
C PRO A 96 -19.18 14.33 -21.06
N SER A 97 -18.38 15.39 -21.07
CA SER A 97 -18.78 16.67 -20.51
C SER A 97 -20.11 17.05 -21.18
N ALA A 98 -21.16 17.27 -20.39
CA ALA A 98 -22.45 17.69 -20.89
C ALA A 98 -22.26 18.92 -21.78
N SER A 99 -22.45 18.75 -23.09
CA SER A 99 -22.51 19.86 -24.03
C SER A 99 -23.67 20.75 -23.60
N LYS A 100 -23.37 22.00 -23.28
CA LYS A 100 -24.37 23.06 -23.12
C LYS A 100 -25.01 23.38 -24.46
#